data_AF-A0A3B9XYL7-F1
#
_entry.id   AF-A0A3B9XYL7-F1
#
_cell.length_a   1.000
_cell.length_b   1.000
_cell.length_c   1.000
_cell.angle_alpha   90.00
_cell.angle_beta   90.00
_cell.angle_gamma   90.00
#
_symmetry.space_group_name_H-M   'P 1'
#
loop_
_entity.id
_entity.type
_entity.pdbx_description
1 polymer ?
#
loop_
_entity_poly.entity_id
_entity_poly.type
_entity_poly.pdbx_seq_one_letter_code
_entity_poly.pdbx_strand_id
1 'polypeptide(L)' 'MLDLTKTQDAHIDQRLRSDVMIWLNSVRADGRPHSAAVWFLWDG' A
#
# COMPACT_ATOMS: atom_id res chain seq x y z
N MET A 1 -10.33 4.78 7.03
CA MET A 1 -9.65 5.96 7.60
C MET A 1 -8.84 5.51 8.80
N LEU A 2 -7.55 5.83 8.81
CA LEU A 2 -6.61 5.47 9.88
C LEU A 2 -6.86 6.34 11.11
N ASP A 3 -6.77 5.77 12.31
CA ASP A 3 -6.85 6.50 13.59
C ASP A 3 -5.45 6.78 14.12
N LEU A 4 -4.94 7.99 13.85
CA LEU A 4 -3.57 8.38 14.19
C LEU A 4 -3.27 8.46 15.69
N THR A 5 -4.28 8.32 16.57
CA THR A 5 -4.05 8.19 18.01
C THR A 5 -3.54 6.79 18.39
N LYS A 6 -3.71 5.81 17.50
CA LYS A 6 -3.16 4.46 17.64
C LYS A 6 -1.78 4.40 16.99
N THR A 7 -0.79 3.95 17.76
CA THR A 7 0.61 3.83 17.31
C THR A 7 0.75 3.02 16.02
N GLN A 8 -0.05 1.97 15.86
CA GLN A 8 -0.03 1.13 14.65
C GLN A 8 -0.48 1.90 13.41
N ASP A 9 -1.60 2.61 13.50
CA ASP A 9 -2.16 3.37 12.39
C ASP A 9 -1.26 4.56 12.02
N ALA A 10 -0.66 5.21 13.02
CA ALA A 10 0.36 6.24 12.80
C ALA A 10 1.59 5.69 12.06
N HIS A 11 2.03 4.49 12.40
CA HIS A 11 3.11 3.81 11.68
C HIS A 11 2.72 3.48 10.22
N ILE A 12 1.50 3.01 9.99
CA ILE A 12 0.98 2.70 8.64
C ILE A 12 0.92 3.98 7.79
N ASP A 13 0.33 5.07 8.31
CA ASP A 13 0.26 6.35 7.59
C ASP A 13 1.66 6.87 7.23
N GLN A 14 2.60 6.80 8.16
CA GLN A 14 3.99 7.19 7.91
C GLN A 14 4.60 6.40 6.74
N ARG A 15 4.42 5.07 6.70
CA ARG A 15 4.96 4.22 5.62
C ARG A 15 4.31 4.53 4.28
N LEU A 16 2.99 4.71 4.25
CA LEU A 16 2.24 5.04 3.03
C LEU A 16 2.65 6.40 2.45
N ARG A 17 3.00 7.37 3.30
CA ARG A 17 3.49 8.69 2.85
C ARG A 17 4.96 8.71 2.46
N SER A 18 5.80 7.90 3.11
CA SER A 18 7.25 7.92 2.90
C SER A 18 7.71 7.07 1.72
N ASP A 19 7.02 5.95 1.48
CA ASP A 19 7.37 5.03 0.41
C ASP A 19 6.82 5.57 -0.91
N VAL A 20 7.65 5.59 -1.95
CA VAL A 20 7.28 6.08 -3.29
C VAL A 20 6.89 4.94 -4.24
N MET A 21 7.19 3.69 -3.86
CA MET A 21 6.83 2.48 -4.62
C MET A 21 6.20 1.42 -3.72
N ILE A 22 5.23 0.68 -4.27
CA ILE A 22 4.60 -0.48 -3.64
C ILE A 22 4.53 -1.67 -4.60
N TRP A 23 4.30 -2.85 -4.05
CA TRP A 23 3.92 -4.04 -4.82
C TRP A 23 2.40 -4.10 -4.97
N LEU A 24 1.92 -3.94 -6.20
CA LEU A 24 0.53 -4.20 -6.55
C LEU A 24 0.41 -5.67 -6.99
N ASN A 25 -0.44 -6.41 -6.29
CA ASN A 25 -0.71 -7.82 -6.58
C ASN A 25 -2.11 -7.97 -7.15
N SER A 26 -2.23 -8.64 -8.29
CA SER A 26 -3.51 -9.04 -8.88
C SER A 26 -3.49 -10.52 -9.23
N VAL A 27 -4.68 -11.07 -9.47
CA VAL A 27 -4.83 -12.45 -9.94
C VAL A 27 -5.41 -12.37 -11.35
N ARG A 28 -4.74 -13.02 -12.31
CA ARG A 28 -5.21 -13.11 -13.69
C ARG A 28 -6.45 -14.01 -13.78
N ALA A 29 -7.20 -13.89 -14.87
CA ALA A 29 -8.39 -14.72 -15.09
C ALA A 29 -8.11 -16.24 -15.05
N ASP A 30 -6.87 -16.66 -15.32
CA ASP A 30 -6.41 -18.05 -15.25
C ASP A 30 -5.94 -18.47 -13.83
N GLY A 31 -6.12 -17.62 -12.82
CA GLY A 31 -5.76 -17.90 -11.43
C GLY A 31 -4.28 -17.64 -11.09
N ARG A 32 -3.45 -17.19 -12.04
CA ARG A 32 -2.04 -16.92 -11.76
C ARG A 32 -1.87 -15.58 -11.01
N PRO A 33 -1.07 -15.54 -9.93
CA PRO A 33 -0.71 -14.28 -9.30
C PRO A 33 0.19 -13.46 -10.23
N HIS A 34 0.01 -12.15 -10.21
CA HIS A 34 0.82 -11.18 -10.90
C HIS A 34 1.20 -10.07 -9.93
N SER A 35 2.50 -9.82 -9.79
CA SER A 35 3.05 -8.79 -8.92
C SER A 35 3.80 -7.76 -9.76
N ALA A 36 3.49 -6.48 -9.56
CA ALA A 36 4.16 -5.38 -10.23
C ALA A 36 4.56 -4.32 -9.22
N ALA A 37 5.81 -3.86 -9.30
CA ALA A 37 6.23 -2.66 -8.58
C ALA A 37 5.67 -1.44 -9.30
N VAL A 38 4.96 -0.59 -8.57
CA VAL A 38 4.34 0.63 -9.12
C VAL A 38 4.74 1.84 -8.29
N TRP A 39 4.90 2.98 -8.95
CA TRP A 39 4.90 4.27 -8.27
C TRP A 39 3.49 4.57 -7.80
N PHE A 40 3.34 5.07 -6.57
CA PHE A 40 2.04 5.42 -6.02
C PHE A 40 2.11 6.70 -5.21
N LEU A 41 0.94 7.30 -4.97
CA LEU A 41 0.74 8.45 -4.11
C LEU A 41 -0.37 8.11 -3.12
N TRP A 42 -0.18 8.48 -1.85
CA TRP A 42 -1.18 8.35 -0.79
C TRP A 42 -1.74 9.72 -0.40
N ASP A 43 -3.06 9.88 -0.42
CA ASP A 43 -3.75 11.13 -0.07
C ASP A 43 -4.44 11.11 1.31
N GLY A 44 -4.97 9.96 1.75
CA GLY A 44 -5.45 9.74 3.12
C GLY A 44 -6.95 9.46 3.26
#